data_AF-A0AAW7KKA4-F1
#
_entry.id   AF-A0AAW7KKA4-F1
#
_cell.length_a   1.000
_cell.length_b   1.000
_cell.length_c   1.000
_cell.angle_alpha   90.00
_cell.angle_beta   90.00
_cell.angle_gamma   90.00
#
_symmetry.space_group_name_H-M   'P 1'
#
loop_
_entity.id
_entity.type
_entity.pdbx_description
1 polymer ?
#
loop_
_entity_poly.entity_id
_entity_poly.type
_entity_poly.pdbx_seq_one_letter_code
_entity_poly.pdbx_strand_id
1 'polypeptide(L)'
;MLLNSQFTIHEISTSWRYDLLLPQLAIGGMQATIKQLDEIAPKIDQGVKGAASEIGNRVNKALDEFEPPKTTITEAKYNKARQGMTGDGKQMSDDWVTDKRLRKAGLNEEQIEEILESIADNDGSIEKILIRNMPDGSLSVKELNKYGNIIGTPKGF
;
A
#
# COMPACT_ATOMS: atom_id res chain seq x y z
N MET A 1 75.03 -11.26 -19.57
CA MET A 1 73.85 -11.43 -18.71
C MET A 1 74.34 -11.46 -17.27
N LEU A 2 73.92 -10.50 -16.45
CA LEU A 2 73.87 -10.46 -14.98
C LEU A 2 73.68 -8.97 -14.61
N LEU A 3 72.42 -8.58 -14.34
CA LEU A 3 72.10 -7.21 -13.89
C LEU A 3 72.59 -7.03 -12.45
N ASN A 4 73.54 -6.13 -12.23
CA ASN A 4 73.94 -5.68 -10.90
C ASN A 4 72.94 -4.65 -10.39
N SER A 5 71.99 -5.08 -9.56
CA SER A 5 71.09 -4.19 -8.84
C SER A 5 71.80 -3.62 -7.61
N GLN A 6 72.53 -2.50 -7.75
CA GLN A 6 73.04 -1.73 -6.63
C GLN A 6 71.95 -0.81 -6.10
N PHE A 7 71.13 -1.29 -5.16
CA PHE A 7 70.33 -0.39 -4.32
C PHE A 7 71.25 0.28 -3.29
N THR A 8 71.23 1.60 -3.23
CA THR A 8 71.95 2.39 -2.22
C THR A 8 71.31 2.23 -0.83
N ILE A 9 72.08 2.40 0.24
CA ILE A 9 71.56 2.33 1.62
C ILE A 9 70.39 3.30 1.84
N HIS A 10 70.40 4.44 1.14
CA HIS A 10 69.31 5.41 1.18
C HIS A 10 68.02 4.85 0.56
N GLU A 11 68.10 4.19 -0.59
CA GLU A 11 66.95 3.55 -1.24
C GLU A 11 66.40 2.39 -0.40
N ILE A 12 67.27 1.60 0.23
CA ILE A 12 66.85 0.53 1.15
C ILE A 12 66.11 1.15 2.36
N SER A 13 66.69 2.14 3.05
CA SER A 13 66.04 2.77 4.21
C SER A 13 64.70 3.40 3.85
N THR A 14 64.62 4.03 2.69
CA THR A 14 63.40 4.69 2.22
C THR A 14 62.32 3.67 1.83
N SER A 15 62.70 2.57 1.15
CA SER A 15 61.78 1.46 0.82
C SER A 15 61.17 0.84 2.07
N TRP A 16 61.99 0.52 3.08
CA TRP A 16 61.48 -0.05 4.33
C TRP A 16 60.53 0.89 5.07
N ARG A 17 60.82 2.20 5.04
CA ARG A 17 59.92 3.21 5.60
C ARG A 17 58.58 3.24 4.85
N TYR A 18 58.57 3.14 3.53
CA TYR A 18 57.33 3.03 2.76
C TYR A 18 56.58 1.71 3.06
N ASP A 19 57.27 0.57 3.08
CA ASP A 19 56.69 -0.75 3.37
C ASP A 19 56.11 -0.84 4.79
N LEU A 20 56.65 -0.10 5.76
CA LEU A 20 56.13 0.00 7.13
C LEU A 20 54.97 1.00 7.27
N LEU A 21 54.95 2.07 6.47
CA LEU A 21 53.92 3.11 6.51
C LEU A 21 52.66 2.73 5.73
N LEU A 22 52.78 2.03 4.60
CA LEU A 22 51.64 1.62 3.78
C LEU A 22 50.63 0.74 4.56
N PRO A 23 51.04 -0.26 5.36
CA PRO A 23 50.14 -1.02 6.23
C PRO A 23 49.51 -0.18 7.33
N GLN A 24 50.24 0.77 7.93
CA GLN A 24 49.71 1.62 8.99
C GLN A 24 48.66 2.61 8.47
N LEU A 25 48.88 3.18 7.27
CA LEU A 25 47.89 4.02 6.59
C LEU A 25 46.64 3.22 6.23
N ALA A 26 46.78 1.98 5.77
CA ALA A 26 45.66 1.10 5.49
C ALA A 26 44.85 0.77 6.77
N ILE A 27 45.52 0.49 7.89
CA ILE A 27 44.87 0.25 9.19
C ILE A 27 44.14 1.51 9.68
N GLY A 28 44.77 2.69 9.57
CA GLY A 28 44.14 3.96 9.94
C GLY A 28 42.90 4.26 9.10
N GLY A 29 42.95 4.01 7.79
CA GLY A 29 41.80 4.12 6.90
C GLY A 29 40.66 3.18 7.29
N MET A 30 40.97 1.90 7.56
CA MET A 30 39.97 0.93 8.02
C MET A 30 39.34 1.32 9.36
N GLN A 31 40.14 1.78 10.33
CA GLN A 31 39.65 2.24 11.62
C GLN A 31 38.73 3.47 11.49
N ALA A 32 39.05 4.40 10.59
CA ALA A 32 38.19 5.54 10.30
C ALA A 32 36.84 5.10 9.70
N THR A 33 36.83 4.14 8.77
CA THR A 33 35.60 3.56 8.23
C THR A 33 34.79 2.83 9.30
N ILE A 34 35.43 2.02 10.16
CA ILE A 34 34.75 1.33 11.27
C ILE A 34 34.08 2.34 12.21
N LYS A 35 34.80 3.41 12.57
CA LYS A 35 34.23 4.46 13.43
C LYS A 35 33.02 5.14 12.78
N GLN A 36 33.07 5.41 11.48
CA GLN A 36 31.90 5.96 10.76
C GLN A 36 30.71 4.99 10.77
N LEU A 37 30.96 3.68 10.63
CA LEU A 37 29.92 2.66 10.72
C LEU A 37 29.31 2.60 12.13
N ASP A 38 30.13 2.65 13.18
CA ASP A 38 29.67 2.68 14.58
C ASP A 38 28.80 3.91 14.88
N GLU A 39 29.08 5.05 14.24
CA GLU A 39 28.28 6.28 14.38
C GLU A 39 26.98 6.27 13.57
N ILE A 40 26.93 5.55 12.45
CA ILE A 40 25.78 5.52 11.52
C ILE A 40 24.79 4.42 11.88
N ALA A 41 25.27 3.22 12.26
CA ALA A 41 24.42 2.09 12.62
C ALA A 41 23.30 2.44 13.64
N PRO A 42 23.58 3.10 14.79
CA PRO A 42 22.53 3.42 15.75
C PRO A 42 21.50 4.44 15.20
N LYS A 43 21.90 5.31 14.27
CA LYS A 43 20.98 6.26 13.62
C LYS A 43 20.01 5.54 12.68
N ILE A 44 20.49 4.54 11.96
CA ILE A 44 19.65 3.67 11.12
C ILE A 44 18.66 2.93 12.01
N ASP A 45 19.13 2.29 13.08
CA ASP A 45 18.27 1.57 14.01
C ASP A 45 17.18 2.46 14.62
N GLN A 46 17.55 3.69 15.02
CA GLN A 46 16.60 4.66 15.54
C GLN A 46 15.60 5.10 14.47
N GLY A 47 16.07 5.37 13.24
CA GLY A 47 15.21 5.75 12.12
C GLY A 47 14.18 4.66 11.78
N VAL A 48 14.63 3.39 11.72
CA VAL A 48 13.74 2.24 11.45
C VAL A 48 12.74 2.05 12.59
N LYS A 49 13.16 2.13 13.85
CA LYS A 49 12.26 2.04 15.01
C LYS A 49 11.24 3.18 15.02
N GLY A 50 11.66 4.40 14.69
CA GLY A 50 10.80 5.57 14.57
C GLY A 50 9.73 5.38 13.48
N ALA A 51 10.16 4.99 12.28
CA ALA A 51 9.26 4.72 11.17
C ALA A 51 8.28 3.58 11.47
N ALA A 52 8.75 2.48 12.07
CA ALA A 52 7.88 1.38 12.47
C ALA A 52 6.82 1.81 13.49
N SER A 53 7.20 2.63 14.48
CA SER A 53 6.27 3.20 15.46
C SER A 53 5.24 4.12 14.81
N GLU A 54 5.68 5.01 13.91
CA GLU A 54 4.77 5.90 13.18
C GLU A 54 3.78 5.12 12.31
N ILE A 55 4.26 4.12 11.57
CA ILE A 55 3.41 3.23 10.78
C ILE A 55 2.41 2.50 11.67
N GLY A 56 2.87 1.93 12.80
CA GLY A 56 2.01 1.27 13.77
C GLY A 56 0.90 2.20 14.29
N ASN A 57 1.24 3.42 14.67
CA ASN A 57 0.27 4.41 15.15
C ASN A 57 -0.73 4.81 14.07
N ARG A 58 -0.28 5.00 12.83
CA ARG A 58 -1.15 5.33 11.69
C ARG A 58 -2.10 4.18 11.35
N VAL A 59 -1.61 2.95 11.40
CA VAL A 59 -2.45 1.75 11.18
C VAL A 59 -3.47 1.60 12.30
N ASN A 60 -3.07 1.71 13.56
CA ASN A 60 -4.00 1.61 14.70
C ASN A 60 -5.07 2.70 14.63
N LYS A 61 -4.67 3.95 14.36
CA LYS A 61 -5.64 5.04 14.16
C LYS A 61 -6.63 4.73 13.04
N ALA A 62 -6.14 4.26 11.89
CA ALA A 62 -7.01 3.90 10.78
C ALA A 62 -7.93 2.71 11.08
N LEU A 63 -7.52 1.80 11.97
CA LEU A 63 -8.37 0.71 12.45
C LEU A 63 -9.42 1.20 13.44
N ASP A 64 -9.05 2.13 14.34
CA ASP A 64 -9.98 2.73 15.31
C ASP A 64 -11.05 3.60 14.60
N GLU A 65 -10.69 4.26 13.50
CA GLU A 65 -11.58 5.08 12.67
C GLU A 65 -12.32 4.26 11.60
N PHE A 66 -12.03 2.96 11.45
CA PHE A 66 -12.70 2.12 10.46
C PHE A 66 -14.10 1.73 10.96
N GLU A 67 -15.12 2.31 10.34
CA GLU A 67 -16.50 1.82 10.46
C GLU A 67 -16.82 0.89 9.28
N PRO A 68 -17.30 -0.35 9.53
CA PRO A 68 -17.76 -1.21 8.45
C PRO A 68 -18.99 -0.58 7.78
N PRO A 69 -19.23 -0.85 6.49
CA PRO A 69 -20.40 -0.34 5.80
C PRO A 69 -21.67 -0.83 6.51
N LYS A 70 -22.56 0.11 6.81
CA LYS A 70 -23.85 -0.18 7.46
C LYS A 70 -24.81 -0.88 6.50
N THR A 71 -24.75 -0.50 5.23
CA THR A 71 -25.65 -1.01 4.20
C THR A 71 -24.87 -1.46 2.97
N THR A 72 -25.23 -2.65 2.46
CA THR A 72 -24.73 -3.15 1.18
C THR A 72 -25.86 -3.20 0.16
N ILE A 73 -25.69 -2.48 -0.95
CA ILE A 73 -26.58 -2.59 -2.11
C ILE A 73 -25.99 -3.64 -3.04
N THR A 74 -26.79 -4.66 -3.38
CA THR A 74 -26.34 -5.77 -4.23
C THR A 74 -27.14 -5.83 -5.53
N GLU A 75 -26.45 -6.12 -6.63
CA GLU A 75 -27.08 -6.46 -7.91
C GLU A 75 -26.60 -7.84 -8.35
N ALA A 76 -27.55 -8.71 -8.69
CA ALA A 76 -27.24 -10.04 -9.20
C ALA A 76 -27.40 -10.11 -10.73
N LYS A 77 -26.42 -10.69 -11.42
CA LYS A 77 -26.45 -10.94 -12.87
C LYS A 77 -26.06 -12.38 -13.20
N TYR A 78 -26.62 -12.91 -14.28
CA TYR A 78 -26.23 -14.23 -14.79
C TYR A 78 -25.19 -14.14 -15.92
N ASN A 79 -24.17 -15.01 -15.84
CA ASN A 79 -23.17 -15.25 -16.88
C ASN A 79 -22.58 -13.98 -17.52
N LYS A 80 -22.96 -13.61 -18.75
CA LYS A 80 -22.43 -12.45 -19.48
C LYS A 80 -23.34 -11.22 -19.43
N ALA A 81 -24.43 -11.25 -18.64
CA ALA A 81 -25.35 -10.12 -18.53
C ALA A 81 -24.63 -8.87 -18.02
N ARG A 82 -24.77 -7.76 -18.74
CA ARG A 82 -24.10 -6.50 -18.47
C ARG A 82 -24.92 -5.63 -17.52
N GLN A 83 -24.25 -4.73 -16.81
CA GLN A 83 -24.92 -3.60 -16.18
C GLN A 83 -25.51 -2.71 -17.29
N GLY A 84 -26.75 -2.30 -17.12
CA GLY A 84 -27.42 -1.39 -18.05
C GLY A 84 -27.05 0.07 -17.82
N MET A 85 -27.14 0.89 -18.86
CA MET A 85 -27.28 2.34 -18.73
C MET A 85 -28.78 2.66 -18.68
N THR A 86 -29.19 3.45 -17.70
CA THR A 86 -30.60 3.88 -17.53
C THR A 86 -30.70 5.40 -17.70
N GLY A 87 -31.93 5.94 -17.69
CA GLY A 87 -32.12 7.39 -17.70
C GLY A 87 -31.50 8.09 -16.47
N ASP A 88 -31.39 7.37 -15.35
CA ASP A 88 -30.82 7.84 -14.09
C ASP A 88 -29.31 7.52 -13.99
N GLY A 89 -28.66 7.17 -15.10
CA GLY A 89 -27.26 6.74 -15.13
C GLY A 89 -27.06 5.23 -15.09
N LYS A 90 -25.81 4.82 -14.88
CA LYS A 90 -25.38 3.41 -14.94
C LYS A 90 -25.96 2.64 -13.75
N GLN A 91 -26.45 1.42 -13.96
CA GLN A 91 -26.88 0.58 -12.84
C GLN A 91 -25.80 0.51 -11.76
N MET A 92 -26.21 0.69 -10.50
CA MET A 92 -25.37 0.73 -9.30
C MET A 92 -24.46 1.97 -9.15
N SER A 93 -24.63 3.03 -9.96
CA SER A 93 -24.08 4.35 -9.61
C SER A 93 -24.92 5.04 -8.54
N ASP A 94 -24.37 6.05 -7.89
CA ASP A 94 -25.09 6.86 -6.90
C ASP A 94 -26.33 7.52 -7.52
N ASP A 95 -26.19 8.13 -8.71
CA ASP A 95 -27.31 8.70 -9.46
C ASP A 95 -28.44 7.69 -9.75
N TRP A 96 -28.08 6.41 -9.88
CA TRP A 96 -29.04 5.35 -10.14
C TRP A 96 -29.78 4.92 -8.87
N VAL A 97 -29.20 5.12 -7.68
CA VAL A 97 -29.82 4.79 -6.39
C VAL A 97 -30.74 5.93 -5.98
N THR A 98 -32.03 5.78 -6.28
CA THR A 98 -33.04 6.81 -6.02
C THR A 98 -34.07 6.36 -5.00
N ASP A 99 -34.69 7.31 -4.30
CA ASP A 99 -35.84 7.10 -3.42
C ASP A 99 -36.86 6.12 -4.03
N LYS A 100 -37.30 6.40 -5.26
CA LYS A 100 -38.27 5.56 -5.98
C LYS A 100 -37.84 4.10 -6.10
N ARG A 101 -36.55 3.84 -6.33
CA ARG A 101 -36.03 2.46 -6.44
C ARG A 101 -35.93 1.80 -5.08
N LEU A 102 -35.47 2.53 -4.07
CA LEU A 102 -35.37 2.01 -2.71
C LEU A 102 -36.76 1.70 -2.12
N ARG A 103 -37.78 2.56 -2.36
CA ARG A 103 -39.18 2.24 -2.03
C ARG A 103 -39.67 1.00 -2.75
N LYS A 104 -39.34 0.86 -4.04
CA LYS A 104 -39.70 -0.34 -4.82
C LYS A 104 -39.03 -1.61 -4.29
N ALA A 105 -37.86 -1.48 -3.66
CA ALA A 105 -37.17 -2.56 -2.97
C ALA A 105 -37.77 -2.87 -1.57
N GLY A 106 -38.76 -2.10 -1.12
CA GLY A 106 -39.49 -2.35 0.12
C GLY A 106 -38.94 -1.63 1.35
N LEU A 107 -38.04 -0.66 1.18
CA LEU A 107 -37.50 0.13 2.28
C LEU A 107 -38.49 1.19 2.75
N ASN A 108 -38.46 1.50 4.05
CA ASN A 108 -39.25 2.57 4.65
C ASN A 108 -38.54 3.94 4.52
N GLU A 109 -39.22 5.02 4.93
CA GLU A 109 -38.69 6.40 4.82
C GLU A 109 -37.33 6.58 5.49
N GLU A 110 -37.22 6.15 6.74
CA GLU A 110 -36.03 6.32 7.59
C GLU A 110 -34.81 5.61 6.98
N GLN A 111 -35.00 4.37 6.50
CA GLN A 111 -33.94 3.61 5.82
C GLN A 111 -33.51 4.26 4.51
N ILE A 112 -34.45 4.86 3.78
CA ILE A 112 -34.15 5.54 2.52
C ILE A 112 -33.37 6.81 2.77
N GLU A 113 -33.80 7.61 3.75
CA GLU A 113 -33.13 8.83 4.19
C GLU A 113 -31.68 8.52 4.58
N GLU A 114 -31.45 7.53 5.44
CA GLU A 114 -30.11 7.11 5.86
C GLU A 114 -29.22 6.73 4.67
N ILE A 115 -29.74 5.93 3.72
CA ILE A 115 -28.97 5.51 2.53
C ILE A 115 -28.62 6.70 1.63
N LEU A 116 -29.58 7.60 1.39
CA LEU A 116 -29.39 8.74 0.49
C LEU A 116 -28.46 9.79 1.12
N GLU A 117 -28.55 10.01 2.43
CA GLU A 117 -27.63 10.87 3.18
C GLU A 117 -26.21 10.32 3.12
N SER A 118 -25.99 9.02 3.43
CA SER A 118 -24.65 8.42 3.34
C SER A 118 -24.07 8.46 1.93
N ILE A 119 -24.90 8.35 0.88
CA ILE A 119 -24.45 8.55 -0.51
C ILE A 119 -24.04 10.02 -0.74
N ALA A 120 -24.84 10.98 -0.27
CA ALA A 120 -24.57 12.40 -0.44
C ALA A 120 -23.29 12.85 0.29
N ASP A 121 -23.10 12.36 1.52
CA ASP A 121 -21.94 12.66 2.36
C ASP A 121 -20.69 11.88 1.93
N ASN A 122 -20.87 10.79 1.18
CA ASN A 122 -19.80 9.88 0.77
C ASN A 122 -18.96 9.44 1.99
N ASP A 123 -19.65 9.07 3.07
CA ASP A 123 -19.12 8.73 4.39
C ASP A 123 -18.50 7.32 4.45
N GLY A 124 -18.74 6.50 3.43
CA GLY A 124 -18.29 5.11 3.37
C GLY A 124 -19.26 4.09 3.96
N SER A 125 -20.43 4.51 4.44
CA SER A 125 -21.46 3.63 5.04
C SER A 125 -22.16 2.73 4.01
N ILE A 126 -22.04 3.04 2.70
CA ILE A 126 -22.68 2.30 1.61
C ILE A 126 -21.65 1.53 0.78
N GLU A 127 -21.76 0.20 0.80
CA GLU A 127 -21.03 -0.69 -0.10
C GLU A 127 -21.91 -1.11 -1.29
N LYS A 128 -21.32 -1.22 -2.48
CA LYS A 128 -22.04 -1.65 -3.69
C LYS A 128 -21.38 -2.88 -4.30
N ILE A 129 -22.13 -3.97 -4.41
CA ILE A 129 -21.62 -5.27 -4.85
C ILE A 129 -22.37 -5.77 -6.10
N LEU A 130 -21.61 -6.20 -7.10
CA LEU A 130 -22.09 -6.99 -8.23
C LEU A 130 -21.81 -8.47 -7.97
N ILE A 131 -22.86 -9.27 -7.87
CA ILE A 131 -22.79 -10.73 -7.75
C ILE A 131 -23.10 -11.33 -9.12
N ARG A 132 -22.19 -12.14 -9.66
CA ARG A 132 -22.37 -12.82 -10.94
C ARG A 132 -22.46 -14.32 -10.73
N ASN A 133 -23.63 -14.89 -11.03
CA ASN A 133 -23.81 -16.34 -11.06
C ASN A 133 -23.34 -16.88 -12.41
N MET A 134 -22.37 -17.79 -12.37
CA MET A 134 -21.76 -18.40 -13.54
C MET A 134 -22.54 -19.65 -13.97
N PRO A 135 -22.41 -20.11 -15.24
CA PRO A 135 -23.12 -21.30 -15.70
C PRO A 135 -22.79 -22.58 -14.92
N ASP A 136 -21.61 -22.65 -14.32
CA ASP A 136 -21.18 -23.77 -13.47
C ASP A 136 -21.66 -23.66 -12.01
N GLY A 137 -22.45 -22.65 -11.69
CA GLY A 137 -22.98 -22.39 -10.35
C GLY A 137 -22.02 -21.63 -9.43
N SER A 138 -20.81 -21.29 -9.90
CA SER A 138 -19.87 -20.47 -9.12
C SER A 138 -20.32 -19.00 -9.07
N LEU A 139 -19.89 -18.29 -8.02
CA LEU A 139 -20.16 -16.86 -7.86
C LEU A 139 -18.88 -16.05 -8.11
N SER A 140 -18.98 -15.02 -8.93
CA SER A 140 -17.99 -13.96 -9.04
C SER A 140 -18.53 -12.70 -8.38
N VAL A 141 -17.93 -12.29 -7.27
CA VAL A 141 -18.33 -11.11 -6.50
C VAL A 141 -17.37 -9.95 -6.80
N LYS A 142 -17.92 -8.75 -7.08
CA LYS A 142 -17.14 -7.56 -7.43
C LYS A 142 -17.66 -6.33 -6.70
N GLU A 143 -16.74 -5.51 -6.22
CA GLU A 143 -17.03 -4.22 -5.59
C GLU A 143 -17.12 -3.13 -6.65
N LEU A 144 -18.07 -2.21 -6.47
CA LEU A 144 -18.36 -1.10 -7.37
C LEU A 144 -18.15 0.24 -6.66
N ASN A 145 -17.58 1.21 -7.36
CA ASN A 145 -17.54 2.60 -6.88
C ASN A 145 -18.85 3.36 -7.16
N LYS A 146 -18.92 4.62 -6.72
CA LYS A 146 -20.05 5.54 -6.93
C LYS A 146 -20.51 5.75 -8.37
N TYR A 147 -19.66 5.44 -9.35
CA TYR A 147 -20.01 5.52 -10.76
C TYR A 147 -20.51 4.18 -11.34
N GLY A 148 -20.70 3.18 -10.49
CA GLY A 148 -21.05 1.81 -10.88
C GLY A 148 -19.91 1.08 -11.59
N ASN A 149 -18.65 1.49 -11.42
CA ASN A 149 -17.50 0.84 -12.04
C ASN A 149 -16.84 -0.15 -11.08
N ILE A 150 -16.41 -1.29 -11.61
CA ILE A 150 -15.72 -2.33 -10.84
C ILE A 150 -14.37 -1.79 -10.35
N ILE A 151 -14.13 -1.89 -9.05
CA ILE A 151 -12.87 -1.47 -8.41
C ILE A 151 -12.11 -2.62 -7.75
N GLY A 152 -12.75 -3.76 -7.51
CA GLY A 152 -12.08 -4.89 -6.88
C GLY A 152 -13.00 -6.04 -6.49
N THR A 153 -12.56 -6.79 -5.49
CA THR A 153 -13.33 -7.82 -4.81
C THR A 153 -13.60 -7.31 -3.39
N PRO A 154 -14.87 -7.35 -2.92
CA PRO A 154 -15.21 -6.85 -1.59
C PRO A 154 -14.56 -7.71 -0.50
N LYS A 155 -14.36 -7.12 0.68
CA LYS A 155 -13.77 -7.82 1.82
C LYS A 155 -14.76 -8.88 2.33
N GLY A 156 -14.31 -10.13 2.47
CA GLY A 156 -15.11 -11.21 3.05
C GLY A 156 -15.74 -12.21 2.07
N PHE A 157 -15.35 -12.18 0.79
CA PHE A 157 -15.76 -13.14 -0.24
C PHE A 157 -14.57 -13.85 -0.89
#